data_AF-A0A925MWF4-F1
#
_entry.id   AF-A0A925MWF4-F1
#
_cell.length_a   1.000
_cell.length_b   1.000
_cell.length_c   1.000
_cell.angle_alpha   90.00
_cell.angle_beta   90.00
_cell.angle_gamma   90.00
#
_symmetry.space_group_name_H-M   'P 1'
#
loop_
_entity.id
_entity.type
_entity.pdbx_description
1 polymer ?
#
loop_
_entity_poly.entity_id
_entity_poly.type
_entity_poly.pdbx_seq_one_letter_code
_entity_poly.pdbx_strand_id
1 'polypeptide(L)'
;MILHAQAGDKFVLNIDRATFRVLGWPKPRRIRGRTISIAGHLARGSIETLDAYHRLALAYEKDGASFSRDLLGQFCAAVVDPTARTVILSQDSLGLGKMFYEITPDSITISSDLDLLYSVTGRKGLCEAYFAFHMTATSADRSLTPFEGIYRLAHGWTITISSRGLNWTRPWSPSQRSCHPVEDDLEDQFRSLLDEAVKSTLPSQGRVLCELSGGLDSSSVFATARNFAKDVGAVTYVADRGMAGDDELYADRMIEHCPAPLHRVSIDTGEVIPNGYGGFVSEPHAILYARQFDAMDRYFREASVDVVLSGAVGDVIFEYAGIPPAFIADAIHYRSWRRAVRTAREWAAGRANVRSWTHYLLQIGLPLARRHRRGKSVLDSRKRQIPDWLVPSFGLRHGLHNFDPPQRAPRVAEPGRQHLWESVYDLAAFENGPLYRRLSADFRYPLYFRPLVEFMLNLDFRERRGITGDRRLQRRALGDRLPEAILTRTSKGSAQELRERHLMESDRWYALMTQNPRIVQRGWADAEKWRALVDRARVGASEYSAAFVNAIQTELWLRALERVDAPPPVNLVA
;
A
#
# COMPACT_ATOMS: atom_id res chain seq x y z
N MET A 1 14.80 -23.89 -1.46
CA MET A 1 13.36 -23.68 -1.70
C MET A 1 13.23 -22.95 -3.03
N ILE A 2 12.79 -23.65 -4.07
CA ILE A 2 12.58 -23.06 -5.40
C ILE A 2 11.51 -21.97 -5.23
N LEU A 3 11.76 -20.77 -5.75
CA LEU A 3 10.76 -19.72 -5.88
C LEU A 3 9.62 -20.30 -6.73
N HIS A 4 8.62 -20.91 -6.10
CA HIS A 4 7.36 -21.26 -6.74
C HIS A 4 6.55 -19.97 -6.93
N ALA A 5 7.05 -19.08 -7.77
CA ALA A 5 6.22 -18.03 -8.32
C ALA A 5 5.25 -18.70 -9.29
N GLN A 6 3.95 -18.45 -9.15
CA GLN A 6 3.04 -18.69 -10.26
C GLN A 6 3.54 -17.86 -11.45
N ALA A 7 3.73 -18.51 -12.60
CA ALA A 7 4.12 -17.85 -13.84
C ALA A 7 3.01 -16.87 -14.26
N GLY A 8 3.12 -15.61 -13.84
CA GLY A 8 2.11 -14.57 -14.08
C GLY A 8 2.38 -13.24 -13.38
N ASP A 9 2.93 -13.26 -12.16
CA ASP A 9 2.92 -12.07 -11.28
C ASP A 9 4.28 -11.48 -10.94
N LYS A 10 5.36 -12.07 -11.44
CA LYS A 10 6.72 -11.55 -11.23
C LYS A 10 7.54 -11.61 -12.51
N PHE A 11 8.40 -10.63 -12.69
CA PHE A 11 9.44 -10.68 -13.73
C PHE A 11 10.71 -9.98 -13.27
N VAL A 12 11.83 -10.34 -13.89
CA VAL A 12 13.10 -9.62 -13.83
C VAL A 12 13.68 -9.56 -15.25
N LEU A 13 14.20 -8.40 -15.63
CA LEU A 13 14.87 -8.14 -16.90
C LEU A 13 16.27 -7.63 -16.61
N ASN A 14 17.25 -8.12 -17.37
CA ASN A 14 18.59 -7.55 -17.47
C ASN A 14 18.82 -7.10 -18.92
N ILE A 15 19.08 -5.81 -19.10
CA ILE A 15 19.17 -5.17 -20.40
C ILE A 15 20.58 -4.62 -20.55
N ASP A 16 21.28 -5.09 -21.57
CA ASP A 16 22.58 -4.55 -21.97
C ASP A 16 22.40 -3.16 -22.62
N ARG A 17 23.07 -2.13 -22.10
CA ARG A 17 22.86 -0.73 -22.55
C ARG A 17 23.43 -0.45 -23.94
N ALA A 18 24.44 -1.21 -24.38
CA ALA A 18 25.09 -1.02 -25.66
C ALA A 18 24.28 -1.68 -26.80
N THR A 19 23.80 -2.89 -26.56
CA THR A 19 23.15 -3.74 -27.56
C THR A 19 21.63 -3.76 -27.46
N PHE A 20 21.05 -3.32 -26.33
CA PHE A 20 19.63 -3.48 -26.01
C PHE A 20 19.16 -4.94 -26.02
N ARG A 21 20.10 -5.88 -25.88
CA ARG A 21 19.78 -7.29 -25.66
C ARG A 21 19.12 -7.44 -24.30
N VAL A 22 17.99 -8.15 -24.28
CA VAL A 22 17.23 -8.41 -23.07
C VAL A 22 17.41 -9.88 -22.69
N LEU A 23 17.78 -10.12 -21.44
CA LEU A 23 17.62 -11.40 -20.76
C LEU A 23 16.55 -11.21 -19.69
N GLY A 24 15.70 -12.20 -19.45
CA GLY A 24 14.65 -12.06 -18.44
C GLY A 24 14.14 -13.36 -17.89
N TRP A 25 13.41 -13.26 -16.80
CA TRP A 25 12.65 -14.36 -16.21
C TRP A 25 11.30 -13.84 -15.70
N PRO A 26 10.16 -14.48 -16.02
CA PRO A 26 10.03 -15.50 -17.05
C PRO A 26 10.45 -14.93 -18.42
N LYS A 27 10.57 -15.80 -19.43
CA LYS A 27 10.99 -15.36 -20.77
C LYS A 27 10.12 -14.18 -21.23
N PRO A 28 10.71 -13.01 -21.51
CA PRO A 28 9.93 -11.84 -21.87
C PRO A 28 9.29 -12.02 -23.25
N ARG A 29 8.12 -11.40 -23.47
CA ARG A 29 7.40 -11.55 -24.74
C ARG A 29 7.84 -10.50 -25.73
N ARG A 30 8.13 -10.91 -26.97
CA ARG A 30 8.42 -9.99 -28.06
C ARG A 30 7.17 -9.78 -28.91
N ILE A 31 6.67 -8.55 -28.94
CA ILE A 31 5.43 -8.18 -29.65
C ILE A 31 5.72 -6.92 -30.47
N ARG A 32 5.42 -6.97 -31.78
CA ARG A 32 5.62 -5.84 -32.71
C ARG A 32 7.02 -5.20 -32.59
N GLY A 33 8.06 -6.04 -32.56
CA GLY A 33 9.46 -5.62 -32.49
C GLY A 33 9.98 -5.24 -31.09
N ARG A 34 9.12 -5.18 -30.07
CA ARG A 34 9.45 -4.69 -28.72
C ARG A 34 9.39 -5.81 -27.71
N THR A 35 10.20 -5.70 -26.66
CA THR A 35 10.17 -6.65 -25.54
C THR A 35 9.28 -6.09 -24.44
N ILE A 36 8.26 -6.85 -24.05
CA ILE A 36 7.26 -6.44 -23.08
C ILE A 36 7.27 -7.43 -21.90
N SER A 37 7.23 -6.88 -20.69
CA SER A 37 6.97 -7.63 -19.47
C SER A 37 5.96 -6.89 -18.62
N ILE A 38 5.01 -7.62 -18.07
CA ILE A 38 3.95 -7.10 -17.21
C ILE A 38 3.78 -8.07 -16.04
N ALA A 39 3.54 -7.53 -14.85
CA ALA A 39 3.13 -8.28 -13.67
C ALA A 39 1.85 -7.65 -13.11
N GLY A 40 0.95 -8.50 -12.60
CA GLY A 40 -0.39 -8.13 -12.19
C GLY A 40 -1.40 -8.23 -13.33
N HIS A 41 -2.52 -7.51 -13.22
CA HIS A 41 -3.65 -7.62 -14.13
C HIS A 41 -4.13 -6.27 -14.65
N LEU A 42 -4.64 -6.27 -15.89
CA LEU A 42 -5.39 -5.17 -16.47
C LEU A 42 -6.88 -5.47 -16.37
N ALA A 43 -7.67 -4.52 -15.88
CA ALA A 43 -9.13 -4.57 -15.90
C ALA A 43 -9.62 -4.90 -17.32
N ARG A 44 -10.69 -5.68 -17.44
CA ARG A 44 -11.28 -5.98 -18.74
C ARG A 44 -11.80 -4.68 -19.36
N GLY A 45 -11.46 -4.46 -20.63
CA GLY A 45 -11.91 -3.30 -21.40
C GLY A 45 -12.62 -3.76 -22.66
N SER A 46 -13.03 -2.83 -23.52
CA SER A 46 -13.82 -3.09 -24.75
C SER A 46 -13.19 -4.08 -25.74
N ILE A 47 -11.91 -4.43 -25.58
CA ILE A 47 -11.21 -5.47 -26.36
C ILE A 47 -10.91 -6.66 -25.45
N GLU A 48 -11.95 -7.37 -25.01
CA GLU A 48 -11.85 -8.51 -24.08
C GLU A 48 -11.08 -9.71 -24.66
N THR A 49 -10.90 -9.76 -25.98
CA THR A 49 -10.26 -10.89 -26.69
C THR A 49 -8.74 -10.87 -26.64
N LEU A 50 -8.11 -9.75 -26.26
CA LEU A 50 -6.65 -9.62 -26.23
C LEU A 50 -6.09 -9.80 -24.81
N ASP A 51 -4.99 -10.56 -24.73
CA ASP A 51 -4.24 -10.68 -23.48
C ASP A 51 -3.60 -9.34 -23.04
N ALA A 52 -3.13 -9.28 -21.79
CA ALA A 52 -2.59 -8.04 -21.21
C ALA A 52 -1.35 -7.53 -21.95
N TYR A 53 -0.51 -8.42 -22.50
CA TYR A 53 0.70 -8.05 -23.23
C TYR A 53 0.35 -7.35 -24.54
N HIS A 54 -0.63 -7.84 -25.29
CA HIS A 54 -1.08 -7.23 -26.53
C HIS A 54 -1.79 -5.90 -26.28
N ARG A 55 -2.64 -5.82 -25.26
CA ARG A 55 -3.30 -4.56 -24.88
C ARG A 55 -2.27 -3.48 -24.52
N LEU A 56 -1.22 -3.85 -23.80
CA LEU A 56 -0.13 -2.93 -23.47
C LEU A 56 0.69 -2.52 -24.70
N ALA A 57 1.00 -3.45 -25.60
CA ALA A 57 1.70 -3.15 -26.85
C ALA A 57 0.93 -2.12 -27.69
N LEU A 58 -0.39 -2.31 -27.82
CA LEU A 58 -1.27 -1.39 -28.56
C LEU A 58 -1.35 -0.02 -27.89
N ALA A 59 -1.51 0.03 -26.56
CA ALA A 59 -1.51 1.29 -25.82
C ALA A 59 -0.18 2.05 -25.99
N TYR A 60 0.95 1.33 -25.98
CA TYR A 60 2.27 1.91 -26.22
C TYR A 60 2.42 2.47 -27.63
N GLU A 61 1.94 1.76 -28.66
CA GLU A 61 1.99 2.26 -30.03
C GLU A 61 1.13 3.51 -30.24
N LYS A 62 0.01 3.60 -29.54
CA LYS A 62 -0.90 4.74 -29.61
C LYS A 62 -0.34 5.96 -28.86
N ASP A 63 0.06 5.78 -27.61
CA ASP A 63 0.29 6.87 -26.66
C ASP A 63 1.76 6.98 -26.17
N GLY A 64 2.67 6.14 -26.69
CA GLY A 64 4.10 6.13 -26.37
C GLY A 64 4.35 5.98 -24.87
N ALA A 65 5.22 6.82 -24.30
CA ALA A 65 5.51 6.80 -22.86
C ALA A 65 4.30 7.12 -21.96
N SER A 66 3.18 7.60 -22.52
CA SER A 66 1.93 7.84 -21.78
C SER A 66 0.96 6.67 -21.79
N PHE A 67 1.36 5.49 -22.28
CA PHE A 67 0.46 4.34 -22.49
C PHE A 67 -0.33 3.88 -21.28
N SER A 68 0.18 4.08 -20.06
CA SER A 68 -0.51 3.68 -18.83
C SER A 68 -1.63 4.64 -18.41
N ARG A 69 -1.77 5.79 -19.08
CA ARG A 69 -2.74 6.83 -18.72
C ARG A 69 -4.17 6.30 -18.66
N ASP A 70 -4.58 5.51 -19.63
CA ASP A 70 -5.97 5.04 -19.74
C ASP A 70 -6.13 3.57 -19.31
N LEU A 71 -5.05 2.89 -18.95
CA LEU A 71 -5.09 1.51 -18.49
C LEU A 71 -5.59 1.44 -17.04
N LEU A 72 -6.60 0.61 -16.83
CA LEU A 72 -7.17 0.29 -15.53
C LEU A 72 -6.68 -1.08 -15.07
N GLY A 73 -6.49 -1.25 -13.76
CA GLY A 73 -6.02 -2.50 -13.15
C GLY A 73 -4.89 -2.27 -12.15
N GLN A 74 -4.33 -3.36 -11.64
CA GLN A 74 -3.18 -3.39 -10.73
C GLN A 74 -2.02 -4.01 -11.48
N PHE A 75 -1.09 -3.19 -11.97
CA PHE A 75 -0.01 -3.69 -12.80
C PHE A 75 1.25 -2.85 -12.69
N CYS A 76 2.37 -3.48 -13.04
CA CYS A 76 3.60 -2.79 -13.42
C CYS A 76 4.12 -3.40 -14.73
N ALA A 77 4.73 -2.58 -15.57
CA ALA A 77 5.19 -3.03 -16.87
C ALA A 77 6.48 -2.35 -17.32
N ALA A 78 7.30 -3.13 -18.02
CA ALA A 78 8.52 -2.70 -18.69
C ALA A 78 8.36 -2.89 -20.21
N VAL A 79 8.67 -1.85 -20.97
CA VAL A 79 8.74 -1.89 -22.43
C VAL A 79 10.15 -1.54 -22.86
N VAL A 80 10.80 -2.47 -23.55
CA VAL A 80 12.11 -2.24 -24.20
C VAL A 80 11.86 -2.08 -25.69
N ASP A 81 12.15 -0.88 -26.19
CA ASP A 81 12.04 -0.54 -27.60
C ASP A 81 13.47 -0.43 -28.19
N PRO A 82 13.97 -1.47 -28.88
CA PRO A 82 15.32 -1.45 -29.44
C PRO A 82 15.45 -0.47 -30.61
N THR A 83 14.34 -0.16 -31.30
CA THR A 83 14.33 0.81 -32.41
C THR A 83 14.47 2.23 -31.88
N ALA A 84 13.71 2.58 -30.84
CA ALA A 84 13.82 3.87 -30.17
C ALA A 84 15.03 3.95 -29.21
N ARG A 85 15.67 2.82 -28.90
CA ARG A 85 16.70 2.68 -27.86
C ARG A 85 16.23 3.24 -26.52
N THR A 86 15.03 2.85 -26.11
CA THR A 86 14.42 3.26 -24.85
C THR A 86 13.98 2.06 -24.01
N VAL A 87 14.04 2.25 -22.69
CA VAL A 87 13.42 1.36 -21.71
C VAL A 87 12.42 2.18 -20.91
N ILE A 88 11.16 1.76 -20.88
CA ILE A 88 10.09 2.47 -20.21
C ILE A 88 9.57 1.62 -19.07
N LEU A 89 9.58 2.19 -17.87
CA LEU A 89 9.05 1.60 -16.64
C LEU A 89 7.78 2.33 -16.25
N SER A 90 6.69 1.61 -16.12
CA SER A 90 5.39 2.18 -15.77
C SER A 90 4.63 1.28 -14.82
N GLN A 91 3.62 1.85 -14.16
CA GLN A 91 2.70 1.17 -13.26
C GLN A 91 1.30 1.76 -13.39
N ASP A 92 0.34 1.15 -12.69
CA ASP A 92 -1.01 1.69 -12.61
C ASP A 92 -1.03 3.10 -11.98
N SER A 93 -2.13 3.81 -12.22
CA SER A 93 -2.27 5.22 -11.87
C SER A 93 -2.16 5.49 -10.36
N LEU A 94 -2.53 4.52 -9.52
CA LEU A 94 -2.55 4.66 -8.06
C LEU A 94 -1.30 4.05 -7.40
N GLY A 95 -0.49 3.31 -8.16
CA GLY A 95 0.80 2.76 -7.75
C GLY A 95 0.68 1.51 -6.88
N LEU A 96 -0.29 0.63 -7.16
CA LEU A 96 -0.39 -0.69 -6.52
C LEU A 96 0.65 -1.68 -7.07
N GLY A 97 0.93 -1.60 -8.37
CA GLY A 97 2.06 -2.26 -9.00
C GLY A 97 3.36 -1.80 -8.36
N LYS A 98 4.31 -2.72 -8.18
CA LYS A 98 5.63 -2.39 -7.64
C LYS A 98 6.66 -2.65 -8.74
N MET A 99 7.54 -1.69 -8.96
CA MET A 99 8.63 -1.80 -9.90
C MET A 99 9.91 -1.32 -9.24
N PHE A 100 10.96 -2.12 -9.38
CA PHE A 100 12.29 -1.86 -8.85
C PHE A 100 13.29 -1.88 -9.99
N TYR A 101 14.33 -1.07 -9.89
CA TYR A 101 15.35 -0.99 -10.92
C TYR A 101 16.73 -0.64 -10.36
N GLU A 102 17.74 -1.10 -11.07
CA GLU A 102 19.14 -0.72 -10.93
C GLU A 102 19.64 -0.24 -12.30
N ILE A 103 20.45 0.81 -12.29
CA ILE A 103 21.13 1.31 -13.49
C ILE A 103 22.63 1.36 -13.20
N THR A 104 23.40 0.63 -13.99
CA THR A 104 24.86 0.65 -14.00
C THR A 104 25.37 1.26 -15.30
N PRO A 105 26.69 1.51 -15.46
CA PRO A 105 27.24 1.94 -16.75
C PRO A 105 26.91 0.99 -17.90
N ASP A 106 26.84 -0.32 -17.62
CA ASP A 106 26.75 -1.38 -18.64
C ASP A 106 25.33 -1.95 -18.80
N SER A 107 24.53 -1.93 -17.74
CA SER A 107 23.23 -2.61 -17.70
C SER A 107 22.11 -1.80 -17.04
N ILE A 108 20.88 -2.18 -17.38
CA ILE A 108 19.65 -1.79 -16.68
C ILE A 108 18.99 -3.08 -16.22
N THR A 109 18.88 -3.28 -14.91
CA THR A 109 18.17 -4.43 -14.33
C THR A 109 16.87 -3.96 -13.70
N ILE A 110 15.77 -4.60 -14.05
CA ILE A 110 14.41 -4.20 -13.64
C ILE A 110 13.71 -5.42 -13.09
N SER A 111 12.92 -5.27 -12.04
CA SER A 111 12.03 -6.32 -11.58
C SER A 111 10.74 -5.76 -11.03
N SER A 112 9.66 -6.53 -11.13
CA SER A 112 8.44 -6.23 -10.38
C SER A 112 8.56 -6.59 -8.89
N ASP A 113 9.64 -7.26 -8.47
CA ASP A 113 9.83 -7.77 -7.12
C ASP A 113 11.24 -7.50 -6.60
N LEU A 114 11.36 -6.95 -5.40
CA LEU A 114 12.65 -6.55 -4.86
C LEU A 114 13.51 -7.76 -4.45
N ASP A 115 12.90 -8.87 -4.00
CA ASP A 115 13.64 -10.10 -3.69
C ASP A 115 14.28 -10.68 -4.96
N LEU A 116 13.53 -10.70 -6.07
CA LEU A 116 14.05 -11.13 -7.36
C LEU A 116 15.16 -10.20 -7.87
N LEU A 117 14.98 -8.88 -7.80
CA LEU A 117 16.02 -7.93 -8.21
C LEU A 117 17.29 -8.11 -7.38
N TYR A 118 17.14 -8.28 -6.07
CA TYR A 118 18.25 -8.53 -5.17
C TYR A 118 18.98 -9.84 -5.50
N SER A 119 18.24 -10.92 -5.85
CA SER A 119 18.83 -12.21 -6.25
C SER A 119 19.69 -12.13 -7.51
N VAL A 120 19.36 -11.22 -8.44
CA VAL A 120 20.09 -11.05 -9.70
C VAL A 120 21.27 -10.09 -9.53
N THR A 121 21.11 -9.02 -8.76
CA THR A 121 22.14 -7.97 -8.62
C THR A 121 23.17 -8.29 -7.54
N GLY A 122 22.82 -9.06 -6.51
CA GLY A 122 23.71 -9.43 -5.41
C GLY A 122 24.21 -8.23 -4.58
N ARG A 123 23.49 -7.11 -4.58
CA ARG A 123 23.89 -5.88 -3.89
C ARG A 123 24.09 -6.10 -2.39
N LYS A 124 25.18 -5.57 -1.83
CA LYS A 124 25.50 -5.68 -0.39
C LYS A 124 25.42 -4.34 0.36
N GLY A 125 25.53 -3.21 -0.35
CA GLY A 125 25.46 -1.87 0.25
C GLY A 125 24.06 -1.58 0.80
N LEU A 126 24.00 -0.96 1.99
CA LEU A 126 22.76 -0.59 2.66
C LEU A 126 22.52 0.92 2.55
N CYS A 127 21.32 1.33 2.14
CA CYS A 127 20.96 2.74 2.04
C CYS A 127 20.67 3.31 3.43
N GLU A 128 21.66 3.91 4.09
CA GLU A 128 21.46 4.51 5.43
C GLU A 128 20.32 5.54 5.47
N ALA A 129 20.16 6.32 4.39
CA ALA A 129 19.08 7.30 4.28
C ALA A 129 17.70 6.63 4.40
N TYR A 130 17.50 5.48 3.75
CA TYR A 130 16.26 4.70 3.89
C TYR A 130 15.97 4.39 5.37
N PHE A 131 16.97 3.87 6.10
CA PHE A 131 16.80 3.51 7.51
C PHE A 131 16.55 4.71 8.41
N ALA A 132 17.21 5.84 8.16
CA ALA A 132 17.01 7.08 8.92
C ALA A 132 15.54 7.53 8.88
N PHE A 133 14.92 7.51 7.69
CA PHE A 133 13.52 7.89 7.55
C PHE A 133 12.56 6.78 8.01
N HIS A 134 12.85 5.52 7.68
CA HIS A 134 12.02 4.38 8.10
C HIS A 134 11.91 4.29 9.63
N MET A 135 13.04 4.31 10.35
CA MET A 135 13.08 4.21 11.83
C MET A 135 12.44 5.42 12.54
N THR A 136 12.26 6.54 11.86
CA THR A 136 11.54 7.71 12.42
C THR A 136 10.08 7.77 12.00
N ALA A 137 9.56 6.72 11.36
CA ALA A 137 8.23 6.65 10.76
C ALA A 137 7.94 7.84 9.83
N THR A 138 8.97 8.30 9.12
CA THR A 138 8.86 9.39 8.17
C THR A 138 8.90 8.84 6.75
N SER A 139 8.06 9.43 5.88
CA SER A 139 8.08 9.12 4.46
C SER A 139 9.20 9.90 3.78
N ALA A 140 10.35 9.24 3.60
CA ALA A 140 11.44 9.73 2.74
C ALA A 140 11.00 9.85 1.28
N ASP A 141 11.98 10.16 0.43
CA ASP A 141 11.94 9.73 -0.97
C ASP A 141 11.54 8.25 -1.07
N ARG A 142 10.31 8.00 -1.56
CA ARG A 142 9.72 6.66 -1.67
C ARG A 142 10.35 5.83 -2.80
N SER A 143 11.23 6.44 -3.59
CA SER A 143 12.07 5.70 -4.53
C SER A 143 13.19 4.93 -3.84
N LEU A 144 13.51 5.21 -2.58
CA LEU A 144 14.56 4.49 -1.87
C LEU A 144 14.13 3.06 -1.49
N THR A 145 15.08 2.14 -1.57
CA THR A 145 14.99 0.79 -1.00
C THR A 145 16.06 0.63 0.08
N PRO A 146 16.02 -0.46 0.88
CA PRO A 146 17.07 -0.75 1.85
C PRO A 146 18.47 -0.92 1.24
N PHE A 147 18.58 -1.13 -0.08
CA PHE A 147 19.83 -1.43 -0.76
C PHE A 147 20.35 -0.23 -1.57
N GLU A 148 21.64 0.03 -1.49
CA GLU A 148 22.28 1.09 -2.29
C GLU A 148 22.23 0.75 -3.78
N GLY A 149 21.92 1.77 -4.60
CA GLY A 149 21.86 1.63 -6.06
C GLY A 149 20.60 0.95 -6.60
N ILE A 150 19.73 0.44 -5.72
CA ILE A 150 18.43 -0.12 -6.09
C ILE A 150 17.33 0.87 -5.71
N TYR A 151 16.51 1.22 -6.69
CA TYR A 151 15.44 2.19 -6.56
C TYR A 151 14.08 1.58 -6.88
N ARG A 152 13.02 2.17 -6.35
CA ARG A 152 11.61 1.88 -6.61
C ARG A 152 11.03 2.96 -7.50
N LEU A 153 10.21 2.57 -8.48
CA LEU A 153 9.40 3.51 -9.25
C LEU A 153 8.37 4.17 -8.34
N ALA A 154 8.49 5.48 -8.13
CA ALA A 154 7.55 6.24 -7.31
C ALA A 154 6.12 6.14 -7.87
N HIS A 155 5.11 6.00 -6.99
CA HIS A 155 3.70 5.80 -7.34
C HIS A 155 3.17 6.76 -8.42
N GLY A 156 2.50 6.21 -9.43
CA GLY A 156 1.89 6.95 -10.54
C GLY A 156 2.89 7.55 -11.55
N TRP A 157 4.20 7.41 -11.34
CA TRP A 157 5.22 7.86 -12.30
C TRP A 157 5.55 6.80 -13.34
N THR A 158 6.02 7.28 -14.49
CA THR A 158 6.69 6.54 -15.55
C THR A 158 8.10 7.08 -15.71
N ILE A 159 9.07 6.18 -15.91
CA ILE A 159 10.44 6.54 -16.26
C ILE A 159 10.74 6.07 -17.67
N THR A 160 11.21 6.97 -18.53
CA THR A 160 11.85 6.62 -19.79
C THR A 160 13.37 6.72 -19.62
N ILE A 161 14.06 5.61 -19.84
CA ILE A 161 15.52 5.49 -19.79
C ILE A 161 16.03 5.48 -21.24
N SER A 162 16.95 6.38 -21.55
CA SER A 162 17.56 6.50 -22.88
C SER A 162 19.04 6.93 -22.79
N SER A 163 19.72 7.06 -23.92
CA SER A 163 21.06 7.66 -23.98
C SER A 163 21.11 9.12 -23.49
N ARG A 164 19.98 9.82 -23.48
CA ARG A 164 19.86 11.20 -22.97
C ARG A 164 19.66 11.28 -21.46
N GLY A 165 19.56 10.14 -20.78
CA GLY A 165 19.29 10.05 -19.34
C GLY A 165 17.85 9.62 -19.03
N LEU A 166 17.43 9.94 -17.81
CA LEU A 166 16.12 9.59 -17.26
C LEU A 166 15.12 10.73 -17.48
N ASN A 167 13.98 10.40 -18.08
CA ASN A 167 12.84 11.31 -18.18
C ASN A 167 11.69 10.78 -17.32
N TRP A 168 11.29 11.57 -16.32
CA TRP A 168 10.21 11.25 -15.41
C TRP A 168 8.93 11.93 -15.88
N THR A 169 7.89 11.15 -16.12
CA THR A 169 6.57 11.66 -16.48
C THR A 169 5.50 11.09 -15.56
N ARG A 170 4.40 11.80 -15.41
CA ARG A 170 3.21 11.32 -14.72
C ARG A 170 2.06 11.28 -15.71
N PRO A 171 1.79 10.12 -16.35
CA PRO A 171 0.84 10.04 -17.46
C PRO A 171 -0.59 10.42 -17.09
N TRP A 172 -0.98 10.18 -15.83
CA TRP A 172 -2.30 10.47 -15.30
C TRP A 172 -2.23 11.37 -14.06
N SER A 173 -3.25 12.23 -13.89
CA SER A 173 -3.48 13.02 -12.69
C SER A 173 -5.00 13.23 -12.49
N PRO A 174 -5.52 13.19 -11.27
CA PRO A 174 -6.94 13.45 -10.96
C PRO A 174 -7.40 14.86 -11.36
N SER A 175 -6.48 15.80 -11.57
CA SER A 175 -6.80 17.14 -12.10
C SER A 175 -7.15 17.14 -13.59
N GLN A 176 -6.89 16.05 -14.31
CA GLN A 176 -7.21 15.89 -15.73
C GLN A 176 -8.55 15.16 -15.82
N ARG A 177 -9.60 15.83 -16.33
CA ARG A 177 -10.98 15.36 -16.62
C ARG A 177 -11.42 14.07 -15.90
N SER A 178 -12.36 14.18 -14.94
CA SER A 178 -13.09 13.02 -14.39
C SER A 178 -13.73 12.24 -15.53
N CYS A 179 -13.46 10.94 -15.61
CA CYS A 179 -14.08 10.07 -16.61
C CYS A 179 -15.56 9.78 -16.31
N HIS A 180 -16.01 10.04 -15.08
CA HIS A 180 -17.39 9.91 -14.64
C HIS A 180 -17.84 11.21 -13.95
N PRO A 181 -18.67 12.06 -14.60
CA PRO A 181 -19.26 13.22 -13.94
C PRO A 181 -20.25 12.74 -12.86
N VAL A 182 -20.36 13.49 -11.76
CA VAL A 182 -21.32 13.18 -10.69
C VAL A 182 -22.74 13.37 -11.23
N GLU A 183 -23.54 12.31 -11.16
CA GLU A 183 -24.96 12.30 -11.57
C GLU A 183 -25.88 12.65 -10.37
N ASP A 184 -27.16 12.90 -10.65
CA ASP A 184 -28.14 13.23 -9.59
C ASP A 184 -28.41 12.02 -8.68
N ASP A 185 -28.38 10.79 -9.23
CA ASP A 185 -28.50 9.55 -8.45
C ASP A 185 -27.12 9.01 -8.03
N LEU A 186 -26.64 9.52 -6.90
CA LEU A 186 -25.35 9.13 -6.33
C LEU A 186 -25.31 7.65 -5.90
N GLU A 187 -26.44 7.07 -5.51
CA GLU A 187 -26.49 5.70 -4.98
C GLU A 187 -26.39 4.69 -6.12
N ASP A 188 -27.09 4.92 -7.22
CA ASP A 188 -26.99 4.10 -8.43
C ASP A 188 -25.62 4.23 -9.09
N GLN A 189 -25.10 5.45 -9.22
CA GLN A 189 -23.77 5.67 -9.77
C GLN A 189 -22.68 4.99 -8.92
N PHE A 190 -22.78 5.08 -7.59
CA PHE A 190 -21.90 4.39 -6.68
C PHE A 190 -21.96 2.86 -6.86
N ARG A 191 -23.18 2.28 -6.87
CA ARG A 191 -23.37 0.83 -7.06
C ARG A 191 -22.78 0.36 -8.38
N SER A 192 -23.03 1.09 -9.47
CA SER A 192 -22.50 0.78 -10.80
C SER A 192 -20.97 0.76 -10.82
N LEU A 193 -20.32 1.78 -10.23
CA LEU A 193 -18.86 1.84 -10.14
C LEU A 193 -18.27 0.77 -9.24
N LEU A 194 -18.93 0.42 -8.14
CA LEU A 194 -18.53 -0.69 -7.26
C LEU A 194 -18.67 -2.04 -7.97
N ASP A 195 -19.76 -2.23 -8.73
CA ASP A 195 -19.99 -3.42 -9.54
C ASP A 195 -18.91 -3.58 -10.61
N GLU A 196 -18.56 -2.51 -11.33
CA GLU A 196 -17.47 -2.51 -12.30
C GLU A 196 -16.11 -2.79 -11.64
N ALA A 197 -15.85 -2.16 -10.49
CA ALA A 197 -14.64 -2.37 -9.71
C ALA A 197 -14.44 -3.84 -9.32
N VAL A 198 -15.47 -4.47 -8.76
CA VAL A 198 -15.41 -5.88 -8.34
C VAL A 198 -15.36 -6.80 -9.57
N LYS A 199 -16.23 -6.60 -10.56
CA LYS A 199 -16.27 -7.42 -11.77
C LYS A 199 -14.95 -7.40 -12.53
N SER A 200 -14.28 -6.25 -12.60
CA SER A 200 -13.01 -6.10 -13.33
C SER A 200 -11.82 -6.80 -12.65
N THR A 201 -11.91 -7.08 -11.35
CA THR A 201 -10.88 -7.79 -10.58
C THR A 201 -11.15 -9.28 -10.44
N LEU A 202 -12.35 -9.77 -10.76
CA LEU A 202 -12.64 -11.21 -10.75
C LEU A 202 -11.88 -11.92 -11.89
N PRO A 203 -11.15 -13.02 -11.59
CA PRO A 203 -10.51 -13.81 -12.63
C PRO A 203 -11.56 -14.52 -13.49
N SER A 204 -11.17 -14.96 -14.69
CA SER A 204 -12.06 -15.74 -15.56
C SER A 204 -12.30 -17.15 -15.04
N GLN A 205 -11.34 -17.70 -14.30
CA GLN A 205 -11.31 -19.05 -13.73
C GLN A 205 -10.49 -19.03 -12.44
N GLY A 206 -10.66 -20.03 -11.58
CA GLY A 206 -9.90 -20.19 -10.34
C GLY A 206 -10.73 -19.94 -9.08
N ARG A 207 -10.19 -20.34 -7.94
CA ARG A 207 -10.82 -20.20 -6.62
C ARG A 207 -10.57 -18.80 -6.06
N VAL A 208 -11.67 -18.09 -5.79
CA VAL A 208 -11.65 -16.73 -5.27
C VAL A 208 -12.16 -16.70 -3.83
N LEU A 209 -11.41 -16.07 -2.94
CA LEU A 209 -11.87 -15.71 -1.60
C LEU A 209 -11.93 -14.18 -1.46
N CYS A 210 -12.89 -13.67 -0.68
CA CYS A 210 -12.87 -12.28 -0.23
C CYS A 210 -12.47 -12.23 1.24
N GLU A 211 -11.59 -11.29 1.60
CA GLU A 211 -11.38 -10.97 3.01
C GLU A 211 -12.68 -10.49 3.65
N LEU A 212 -13.00 -11.02 4.81
CA LEU A 212 -14.23 -10.73 5.55
C LEU A 212 -13.93 -10.55 7.04
N SER A 213 -13.55 -9.33 7.41
CA SER A 213 -13.40 -8.89 8.81
C SER A 213 -14.73 -8.50 9.47
N GLY A 214 -15.84 -8.65 8.72
CA GLY A 214 -17.14 -8.10 9.08
C GLY A 214 -17.19 -6.56 9.09
N GLY A 215 -16.15 -5.88 8.59
CA GLY A 215 -16.16 -4.43 8.38
C GLY A 215 -16.97 -4.06 7.13
N LEU A 216 -17.47 -2.82 7.09
CA LEU A 216 -18.34 -2.36 6.00
C LEU A 216 -17.68 -2.52 4.62
N ASP A 217 -16.39 -2.23 4.51
CA ASP A 217 -15.66 -2.23 3.24
C ASP A 217 -15.44 -3.63 2.69
N SER A 218 -14.95 -4.56 3.52
CA SER A 218 -14.82 -5.97 3.15
C SER A 218 -16.16 -6.61 2.82
N SER A 219 -17.21 -6.31 3.58
CA SER A 219 -18.56 -6.84 3.33
C SER A 219 -19.15 -6.28 2.03
N SER A 220 -18.87 -5.01 1.70
CA SER A 220 -19.28 -4.40 0.43
C SER A 220 -18.67 -5.12 -0.77
N VAL A 221 -17.37 -5.44 -0.70
CA VAL A 221 -16.67 -6.19 -1.74
C VAL A 221 -17.21 -7.62 -1.82
N PHE A 222 -17.36 -8.30 -0.69
CA PHE A 222 -17.87 -9.68 -0.64
C PHE A 222 -19.29 -9.79 -1.20
N ALA A 223 -20.24 -8.99 -0.72
CA ALA A 223 -21.63 -9.02 -1.19
C ALA A 223 -21.72 -8.72 -2.70
N THR A 224 -20.93 -7.76 -3.18
CA THR A 224 -20.88 -7.43 -4.61
C THR A 224 -20.27 -8.56 -5.44
N ALA A 225 -19.19 -9.20 -4.97
CA ALA A 225 -18.56 -10.32 -5.67
C ALA A 225 -19.52 -11.52 -5.81
N ARG A 226 -20.33 -11.79 -4.78
CA ARG A 226 -21.34 -12.85 -4.77
C ARG A 226 -22.45 -12.64 -5.82
N ASN A 227 -22.74 -11.40 -6.21
CA ASN A 227 -23.69 -11.11 -7.29
C ASN A 227 -23.17 -11.54 -8.68
N PHE A 228 -21.85 -11.55 -8.87
CA PHE A 228 -21.23 -11.91 -10.16
C PHE A 228 -20.69 -13.33 -10.22
N ALA A 229 -20.31 -13.91 -9.07
CA ALA A 229 -19.73 -15.25 -9.00
C ALA A 229 -20.20 -15.99 -7.73
N LYS A 230 -21.06 -17.00 -7.93
CA LYS A 230 -21.64 -17.81 -6.85
C LYS A 230 -20.67 -18.77 -6.16
N ASP A 231 -19.45 -18.90 -6.66
CA ASP A 231 -18.42 -19.77 -6.08
C ASP A 231 -17.39 -18.99 -5.25
N VAL A 232 -17.56 -17.67 -5.10
CA VAL A 232 -16.69 -16.84 -4.25
C VAL A 232 -16.92 -17.18 -2.78
N GLY A 233 -15.86 -17.62 -2.09
CA GLY A 233 -15.86 -17.84 -0.64
C GLY A 233 -15.41 -16.60 0.13
N ALA A 234 -15.39 -16.72 1.46
CA ALA A 234 -14.88 -15.70 2.37
C ALA A 234 -13.69 -16.23 3.18
N VAL A 235 -12.78 -15.36 3.58
CA VAL A 235 -11.68 -15.66 4.50
C VAL A 235 -11.62 -14.62 5.61
N THR A 236 -11.44 -15.08 6.85
CA THR A 236 -11.22 -14.23 8.03
C THR A 236 -10.03 -14.74 8.83
N TYR A 237 -9.35 -13.82 9.51
CA TYR A 237 -8.16 -14.12 10.29
C TYR A 237 -8.50 -14.09 11.77
N VAL A 238 -8.24 -15.20 12.46
CA VAL A 238 -8.62 -15.41 13.86
C VAL A 238 -7.38 -15.54 14.74
N ALA A 239 -7.53 -15.25 16.03
CA ALA A 239 -6.48 -15.49 17.01
C ALA A 239 -7.03 -16.30 18.18
N ASP A 240 -6.34 -17.38 18.56
CA ASP A 240 -6.81 -18.34 19.55
C ASP A 240 -7.01 -17.72 20.94
N ARG A 241 -6.21 -16.69 21.28
CA ARG A 241 -6.34 -15.90 22.52
C ARG A 241 -7.35 -14.74 22.45
N GLY A 242 -8.12 -14.66 21.36
CA GLY A 242 -9.01 -13.56 21.04
C GLY A 242 -8.26 -12.34 20.50
N MET A 243 -8.80 -11.72 19.46
CA MET A 243 -8.40 -10.36 19.05
C MET A 243 -9.26 -9.34 19.78
N ALA A 244 -8.72 -8.14 20.03
CA ALA A 244 -9.55 -7.03 20.46
C ALA A 244 -10.53 -6.69 19.33
N GLY A 245 -11.79 -7.11 19.45
CA GLY A 245 -12.87 -6.81 18.50
C GLY A 245 -13.78 -7.99 18.19
N ASP A 246 -14.94 -7.68 17.61
CA ASP A 246 -15.99 -8.67 17.27
C ASP A 246 -15.97 -9.04 15.76
N ASP A 247 -14.81 -8.97 15.10
CA ASP A 247 -14.70 -9.14 13.63
C ASP A 247 -15.30 -10.48 13.17
N GLU A 248 -15.09 -11.54 13.94
CA GLU A 248 -15.64 -12.87 13.68
C GLU A 248 -17.17 -12.89 13.76
N LEU A 249 -17.75 -12.25 14.78
CA LEU A 249 -19.20 -12.15 14.94
C LEU A 249 -19.83 -11.48 13.72
N TYR A 250 -19.25 -10.37 13.25
CA TYR A 250 -19.76 -9.65 12.09
C TYR A 250 -19.54 -10.42 10.79
N ALA A 251 -18.44 -11.18 10.66
CA ALA A 251 -18.25 -12.08 9.53
C ALA A 251 -19.36 -13.14 9.49
N ASP A 252 -19.70 -13.76 10.63
CA ASP A 252 -20.80 -14.73 10.72
C ASP A 252 -22.15 -14.11 10.33
N ARG A 253 -22.46 -12.90 10.82
CA ARG A 253 -23.68 -12.16 10.40
C ARG A 253 -23.74 -11.91 8.90
N MET A 254 -22.59 -11.64 8.27
CA MET A 254 -22.54 -11.44 6.83
C MET A 254 -22.77 -12.77 6.07
N ILE A 255 -22.26 -13.89 6.57
CA ILE A 255 -22.46 -15.22 5.99
C ILE A 255 -23.92 -15.71 6.17
N GLU A 256 -24.56 -15.40 7.30
CA GLU A 256 -26.00 -15.63 7.50
C GLU A 256 -26.83 -14.89 6.44
N HIS A 257 -26.47 -13.65 6.12
CA HIS A 257 -27.15 -12.82 5.13
C HIS A 257 -26.83 -13.23 3.69
N CYS A 258 -25.58 -13.56 3.40
CA CYS A 258 -25.11 -13.99 2.07
C CYS A 258 -24.31 -15.30 2.19
N PRO A 259 -25.00 -16.46 2.12
CA PRO A 259 -24.37 -17.76 2.33
C PRO A 259 -23.21 -18.04 1.37
N ALA A 260 -22.05 -18.35 1.94
CA ALA A 260 -20.85 -18.82 1.25
C ALA A 260 -19.94 -19.59 2.24
N PRO A 261 -18.98 -20.40 1.75
CA PRO A 261 -17.96 -20.98 2.61
C PRO A 261 -17.13 -19.88 3.30
N LEU A 262 -17.05 -19.93 4.64
CA LEU A 262 -16.20 -19.07 5.45
C LEU A 262 -14.97 -19.83 5.93
N HIS A 263 -13.80 -19.37 5.50
CA HIS A 263 -12.51 -19.93 5.87
C HIS A 263 -11.89 -19.12 7.01
N ARG A 264 -11.54 -19.78 8.11
CA ARG A 264 -10.94 -19.15 9.29
C ARG A 264 -9.48 -19.54 9.38
N VAL A 265 -8.59 -18.56 9.22
CA VAL A 265 -7.13 -18.77 9.25
C VAL A 265 -6.59 -18.26 10.58
N SER A 266 -6.03 -19.15 11.40
CA SER A 266 -5.40 -18.71 12.65
C SER A 266 -4.09 -17.99 12.35
N ILE A 267 -3.99 -16.75 12.82
CA ILE A 267 -2.78 -15.91 12.77
C ILE A 267 -2.08 -15.82 14.13
N ASP A 268 -2.55 -16.57 15.12
CA ASP A 268 -1.87 -16.76 16.40
C ASP A 268 -0.72 -17.76 16.21
N THR A 269 0.44 -17.23 15.81
CA THR A 269 1.62 -18.04 15.49
C THR A 269 2.55 -18.26 16.69
N GLY A 270 2.11 -17.91 17.91
CA GLY A 270 2.91 -17.94 19.13
C GLY A 270 4.01 -16.88 19.11
N GLU A 271 5.29 -17.30 19.10
CA GLU A 271 6.42 -16.35 19.05
C GLU A 271 6.37 -15.48 17.79
N VAL A 272 6.25 -14.16 17.94
CA VAL A 272 6.23 -13.19 16.83
C VAL A 272 7.55 -13.20 16.03
N ILE A 273 8.65 -13.64 16.64
CA ILE A 273 9.98 -13.67 16.00
C ILE A 273 10.18 -15.02 15.29
N PRO A 274 10.31 -15.08 13.95
CA PRO A 274 10.62 -16.32 13.21
C PRO A 274 11.79 -17.12 13.79
N ASN A 275 11.61 -18.42 14.10
CA ASN A 275 12.69 -19.35 14.41
C ASN A 275 13.33 -19.80 13.10
N GLY A 276 14.44 -19.16 12.72
CA GLY A 276 14.89 -19.18 11.33
C GLY A 276 14.06 -18.20 10.51
N TYR A 277 14.72 -17.27 9.85
CA TYR A 277 14.07 -16.31 8.96
C TYR A 277 13.63 -17.11 7.72
N GLY A 278 12.34 -17.44 7.61
CA GLY A 278 11.73 -18.29 6.56
C GLY A 278 11.88 -17.76 5.13
N GLY A 279 13.13 -17.57 4.69
CA GLY A 279 13.51 -16.82 3.50
C GLY A 279 13.93 -15.38 3.82
N PHE A 280 14.93 -14.90 3.08
CA PHE A 280 15.28 -13.48 2.94
C PHE A 280 14.01 -12.63 2.80
N VAL A 281 13.91 -11.46 3.43
CA VAL A 281 12.88 -10.43 3.16
C VAL A 281 13.58 -9.17 2.70
N SER A 282 13.26 -8.65 1.54
CA SER A 282 13.98 -7.50 0.99
C SER A 282 13.76 -6.19 1.75
N GLU A 283 12.71 -6.06 2.59
CA GLU A 283 12.42 -4.84 3.35
C GLU A 283 12.10 -5.06 4.84
N PRO A 284 12.52 -4.16 5.74
CA PRO A 284 12.30 -4.30 7.18
C PRO A 284 10.83 -4.37 7.62
N HIS A 285 9.95 -3.58 7.00
CA HIS A 285 8.56 -3.40 7.47
C HIS A 285 7.73 -4.70 7.51
N ALA A 286 8.21 -5.74 6.82
CA ALA A 286 7.57 -7.03 6.71
C ALA A 286 7.95 -8.02 7.83
N ILE A 287 9.08 -7.86 8.51
CA ILE A 287 9.65 -8.98 9.29
C ILE A 287 8.80 -9.40 10.50
N LEU A 288 8.11 -8.46 11.15
CA LEU A 288 7.22 -8.76 12.30
C LEU A 288 5.94 -9.50 11.91
N TYR A 289 5.56 -9.45 10.63
CA TYR A 289 4.34 -10.09 10.12
C TYR A 289 4.64 -11.38 9.36
N ALA A 290 5.91 -11.73 9.16
CA ALA A 290 6.34 -12.85 8.32
C ALA A 290 5.63 -14.16 8.70
N ARG A 291 5.58 -14.53 9.98
CA ARG A 291 4.90 -15.77 10.42
C ARG A 291 3.40 -15.77 10.12
N GLN A 292 2.73 -14.63 10.28
CA GLN A 292 1.30 -14.50 9.98
C GLN A 292 1.05 -14.75 8.49
N PHE A 293 1.90 -14.15 7.64
CA PHE A 293 1.84 -14.36 6.20
C PHE A 293 2.23 -15.79 5.78
N ASP A 294 3.17 -16.43 6.47
CA ASP A 294 3.50 -17.85 6.23
C ASP A 294 2.31 -18.78 6.55
N ALA A 295 1.55 -18.48 7.60
CA ALA A 295 0.32 -19.21 7.94
C ALA A 295 -0.77 -19.00 6.88
N MET A 296 -0.94 -17.75 6.43
CA MET A 296 -1.85 -17.41 5.32
C MET A 296 -1.46 -18.13 4.02
N ASP A 297 -0.19 -18.08 3.64
CA ASP A 297 0.34 -18.71 2.43
C ASP A 297 0.19 -20.23 2.45
N ARG A 298 0.50 -20.86 3.59
CA ARG A 298 0.26 -22.30 3.79
C ARG A 298 -1.20 -22.65 3.54
N TYR A 299 -2.11 -21.88 4.15
CA TYR A 299 -3.54 -22.08 3.98
C TYR A 299 -3.98 -21.91 2.52
N PHE A 300 -3.54 -20.83 1.86
CA PHE A 300 -3.89 -20.57 0.46
C PHE A 300 -3.39 -21.67 -0.49
N ARG A 301 -2.21 -22.24 -0.24
CA ARG A 301 -1.72 -23.41 -0.99
C ARG A 301 -2.57 -24.65 -0.73
N GLU A 302 -2.83 -24.99 0.52
CA GLU A 302 -3.62 -26.18 0.90
C GLU A 302 -5.05 -26.12 0.36
N ALA A 303 -5.66 -24.93 0.36
CA ALA A 303 -7.01 -24.70 -0.14
C ALA A 303 -7.05 -24.41 -1.66
N SER A 304 -5.90 -24.38 -2.36
CA SER A 304 -5.78 -24.03 -3.77
C SER A 304 -6.50 -22.71 -4.11
N VAL A 305 -6.21 -21.65 -3.35
CA VAL A 305 -6.77 -20.31 -3.57
C VAL A 305 -5.92 -19.58 -4.60
N ASP A 306 -6.55 -19.10 -5.66
CA ASP A 306 -5.88 -18.38 -6.75
C ASP A 306 -5.90 -16.87 -6.52
N VAL A 307 -7.03 -16.33 -6.04
CA VAL A 307 -7.23 -14.88 -5.88
C VAL A 307 -7.87 -14.57 -4.54
N VAL A 308 -7.37 -13.53 -3.87
CA VAL A 308 -7.99 -12.93 -2.68
C VAL A 308 -8.39 -11.48 -2.98
N LEU A 309 -9.66 -11.14 -2.77
CA LEU A 309 -10.17 -9.77 -2.88
C LEU A 309 -10.17 -9.08 -1.51
N SER A 310 -9.61 -7.87 -1.44
CA SER A 310 -9.55 -7.08 -0.21
C SER A 310 -10.37 -5.80 -0.28
N GLY A 311 -10.94 -5.39 0.85
CA GLY A 311 -11.62 -4.11 1.05
C GLY A 311 -10.67 -2.96 1.43
N ALA A 312 -9.36 -3.09 1.20
CA ALA A 312 -8.39 -2.03 1.52
C ALA A 312 -8.73 -0.70 0.84
N VAL A 313 -8.21 0.41 1.37
CA VAL A 313 -8.52 1.82 0.99
C VAL A 313 -9.94 2.31 1.22
N GLY A 314 -10.92 1.42 1.48
CA GLY A 314 -12.31 1.78 1.79
C GLY A 314 -12.42 2.83 2.89
N ASP A 315 -11.62 2.69 3.95
CA ASP A 315 -11.52 3.66 5.06
C ASP A 315 -11.22 5.09 4.60
N VAL A 316 -10.48 5.26 3.50
CA VAL A 316 -10.12 6.58 2.96
C VAL A 316 -11.16 7.07 1.98
N ILE A 317 -11.54 6.26 0.99
CA ILE A 317 -12.43 6.71 -0.09
C ILE A 317 -13.87 6.90 0.40
N PHE A 318 -14.30 6.14 1.41
CA PHE A 318 -15.60 6.29 2.07
C PHE A 318 -15.53 7.16 3.33
N GLU A 319 -14.33 7.60 3.70
CA GLU A 319 -14.04 8.55 4.78
C GLU A 319 -14.51 8.06 6.17
N TYR A 320 -13.77 7.10 6.73
CA TYR A 320 -13.93 6.58 8.09
C TYR A 320 -13.81 7.68 9.16
N ALA A 321 -14.48 7.46 10.30
CA ALA A 321 -14.51 8.38 11.44
C ALA A 321 -13.13 8.84 11.95
N GLY A 322 -12.07 8.05 11.73
CA GLY A 322 -10.69 8.36 12.15
C GLY A 322 -9.99 9.46 11.33
N ILE A 323 -10.52 9.86 10.17
CA ILE A 323 -9.87 10.85 9.29
C ILE A 323 -10.08 12.28 9.82
N PRO A 324 -9.02 13.13 9.90
CA PRO A 324 -9.16 14.53 10.29
C PRO A 324 -10.09 15.32 9.35
N PRO A 325 -10.81 16.36 9.83
CA PRO A 325 -11.69 17.20 9.01
C PRO A 325 -10.90 18.14 8.07
N ALA A 326 -10.19 17.57 7.11
CA ALA A 326 -9.32 18.27 6.18
C ALA A 326 -10.10 19.25 5.28
N PHE A 327 -11.39 19.01 5.04
CA PHE A 327 -12.30 19.89 4.29
C PHE A 327 -12.44 21.30 4.90
N ILE A 328 -12.12 21.50 6.20
CA ILE A 328 -12.07 22.84 6.81
C ILE A 328 -10.99 23.70 6.10
N ALA A 329 -9.90 23.07 5.66
CA ALA A 329 -8.82 23.74 4.94
C ALA A 329 -9.28 24.28 3.58
N ASP A 330 -10.31 23.71 2.95
CA ASP A 330 -10.81 24.13 1.63
C ASP A 330 -11.40 25.54 1.70
N ALA A 331 -12.24 25.79 2.71
CA ALA A 331 -12.79 27.12 2.93
C ALA A 331 -11.70 28.16 3.23
N ILE A 332 -10.65 27.79 3.97
CA ILE A 332 -9.50 28.67 4.24
C ILE A 332 -8.69 28.91 2.96
N HIS A 333 -8.52 27.88 2.13
CA HIS A 333 -7.82 27.95 0.85
C HIS A 333 -8.45 29.04 -0.03
N TYR A 334 -9.78 29.01 -0.18
CA TYR A 334 -10.58 30.02 -0.88
C TYR A 334 -10.88 31.30 -0.08
N ARG A 335 -10.16 31.56 1.02
CA ARG A 335 -10.30 32.78 1.86
C ARG A 335 -11.72 33.02 2.42
N SER A 336 -12.54 31.97 2.46
CA SER A 336 -13.92 31.98 2.93
C SER A 336 -14.00 31.73 4.44
N TRP A 337 -13.49 32.67 5.24
CA TRP A 337 -13.36 32.52 6.70
C TRP A 337 -14.68 32.27 7.42
N ARG A 338 -15.78 32.91 6.99
CA ARG A 338 -17.13 32.66 7.55
C ARG A 338 -17.54 31.20 7.37
N ARG A 339 -17.31 30.63 6.18
CA ARG A 339 -17.56 29.21 5.90
C ARG A 339 -16.64 28.31 6.72
N ALA A 340 -15.36 28.64 6.83
CA ALA A 340 -14.40 27.85 7.62
C ALA A 340 -14.81 27.79 9.10
N VAL A 341 -15.17 28.92 9.71
CA VAL A 341 -15.63 28.98 11.11
C VAL A 341 -16.95 28.22 11.28
N ARG A 342 -17.92 28.42 10.37
CA ARG A 342 -19.20 27.72 10.42
C ARG A 342 -18.99 26.20 10.36
N THR A 343 -18.23 25.72 9.38
CA THR A 343 -17.94 24.29 9.21
C THR A 343 -17.14 23.71 10.38
N ALA A 344 -16.20 24.45 10.97
CA ALA A 344 -15.50 24.01 12.17
C ALA A 344 -16.41 23.94 13.41
N ARG A 345 -17.38 24.85 13.55
CA ARG A 345 -18.38 24.84 14.62
C ARG A 345 -19.36 23.68 14.45
N GLU A 346 -19.89 23.50 13.25
CA GLU A 346 -20.73 22.36 12.88
C GLU A 346 -20.03 21.04 13.22
N TRP A 347 -18.75 20.91 12.85
CA TRP A 347 -17.96 19.73 13.19
C TRP A 347 -17.81 19.55 14.69
N ALA A 348 -17.37 20.59 15.42
CA ALA A 348 -17.16 20.52 16.86
C ALA A 348 -18.45 20.24 17.66
N ALA A 349 -19.62 20.54 17.10
CA ALA A 349 -20.92 20.22 17.71
C ALA A 349 -21.30 18.72 17.60
N GLY A 350 -20.61 17.95 16.75
CA GLY A 350 -20.83 16.50 16.63
C GLY A 350 -20.44 15.77 17.91
N ARG A 351 -21.34 14.93 18.45
CA ARG A 351 -21.15 14.23 19.75
C ARG A 351 -19.89 13.37 19.84
N ALA A 352 -19.36 12.89 18.72
CA ALA A 352 -18.14 12.09 18.67
C ALA A 352 -16.83 12.93 18.65
N ASN A 353 -16.93 14.26 18.55
CA ASN A 353 -15.77 15.14 18.38
C ASN A 353 -15.33 15.74 19.72
N VAL A 354 -14.08 15.52 20.09
CA VAL A 354 -13.56 15.81 21.44
C VAL A 354 -12.86 17.17 21.57
N ARG A 355 -12.71 17.93 20.47
CA ARG A 355 -11.95 19.20 20.46
C ARG A 355 -12.84 20.40 20.09
N SER A 356 -12.45 21.57 20.58
CA SER A 356 -13.09 22.84 20.23
C SER A 356 -13.01 23.16 18.73
N TRP A 357 -13.96 23.97 18.22
CA TRP A 357 -13.94 24.43 16.83
C TRP A 357 -12.67 25.23 16.49
N THR A 358 -12.10 25.96 17.45
CA THR A 358 -10.85 26.71 17.27
C THR A 358 -9.67 25.76 17.10
N HIS A 359 -9.64 24.62 17.80
CA HIS A 359 -8.63 23.58 17.60
C HIS A 359 -8.69 23.04 16.16
N TYR A 360 -9.86 22.62 15.68
CA TYR A 360 -10.00 22.12 14.31
C TYR A 360 -9.60 23.17 13.26
N LEU A 361 -9.99 24.43 13.47
CA LEU A 361 -9.63 25.51 12.56
C LEU A 361 -8.11 25.80 12.55
N LEU A 362 -7.50 25.94 13.73
CA LEU A 362 -6.13 26.43 13.87
C LEU A 362 -5.05 25.34 13.82
N GLN A 363 -5.38 24.11 14.23
CA GLN A 363 -4.44 22.98 14.30
C GLN A 363 -4.60 22.00 13.13
N ILE A 364 -5.71 22.06 12.39
CA ILE A 364 -5.95 21.21 11.21
C ILE A 364 -6.15 22.07 9.96
N GLY A 365 -7.21 22.87 9.90
CA GLY A 365 -7.55 23.64 8.70
C GLY A 365 -6.43 24.58 8.22
N LEU A 366 -5.93 25.43 9.12
CA LEU A 366 -4.92 26.45 8.76
C LEU A 366 -3.56 25.85 8.37
N PRO A 367 -2.99 24.87 9.11
CA PRO A 367 -1.76 24.19 8.69
C PRO A 367 -1.88 23.51 7.33
N LEU A 368 -2.97 22.76 7.08
CA LEU A 368 -3.20 22.07 5.82
C LEU A 368 -3.29 23.06 4.65
N ALA A 369 -4.07 24.13 4.79
CA ALA A 369 -4.19 25.16 3.75
C ALA A 369 -2.84 25.86 3.47
N ARG A 370 -2.02 26.12 4.50
CA ARG A 370 -0.69 26.71 4.37
C ARG A 370 0.30 25.77 3.67
N ARG A 371 0.32 24.48 4.05
CA ARG A 371 1.20 23.47 3.43
C ARG A 371 0.84 23.24 1.98
N HIS A 372 -0.46 23.14 1.68
CA HIS A 372 -0.95 23.03 0.31
C HIS A 372 -0.48 24.22 -0.54
N ARG A 373 -0.64 25.47 -0.10
CA ARG A 373 -0.16 26.66 -0.82
C ARG A 373 1.34 26.66 -1.12
N ARG A 374 2.15 25.95 -0.31
CA ARG A 374 3.60 25.82 -0.47
C ARG A 374 4.04 24.64 -1.33
N GLY A 375 3.11 23.86 -1.90
CA GLY A 375 3.46 22.67 -2.68
C GLY A 375 3.96 21.49 -1.82
N LYS A 376 3.61 21.47 -0.53
CA LYS A 376 4.08 20.45 0.43
C LYS A 376 2.98 19.44 0.77
N SER A 377 3.38 18.24 1.19
CA SER A 377 2.41 17.22 1.62
C SER A 377 1.55 17.72 2.78
N VAL A 378 0.26 17.42 2.73
CA VAL A 378 -0.73 17.85 3.74
C VAL A 378 -0.96 16.82 4.84
N LEU A 379 -0.51 15.57 4.66
CA LEU A 379 -0.51 14.54 5.71
C LEU A 379 0.45 14.88 6.86
N ASP A 380 1.57 15.52 6.54
CA ASP A 380 2.67 15.79 7.48
C ASP A 380 2.57 17.15 8.19
N SER A 381 1.35 17.55 8.57
CA SER A 381 1.08 18.90 9.08
C SER A 381 1.50 19.17 10.52
N ARG A 382 1.78 18.14 11.33
CA ARG A 382 2.21 18.28 12.73
C ARG A 382 3.74 18.36 12.85
N LYS A 383 4.23 19.09 13.86
CA LYS A 383 5.66 19.09 14.23
C LYS A 383 6.10 17.67 14.54
N ARG A 384 7.03 17.16 13.74
CA ARG A 384 7.63 15.84 13.92
C ARG A 384 8.58 15.88 15.10
N GLN A 385 8.55 14.83 15.91
CA GLN A 385 9.54 14.63 16.97
C GLN A 385 10.47 13.52 16.51
N ILE A 386 11.76 13.84 16.38
CA ILE A 386 12.79 12.83 16.16
C ILE A 386 12.97 12.09 17.49
N PRO A 387 12.94 10.75 17.51
CA PRO A 387 13.10 10.01 18.74
C PRO A 387 14.44 10.31 19.42
N ASP A 388 14.43 10.38 20.74
CA ASP A 388 15.58 10.74 21.57
C ASP A 388 16.70 9.70 21.57
N TRP A 389 16.35 8.44 21.32
CA TRP A 389 17.26 7.30 21.15
C TRP A 389 18.01 7.30 19.81
N LEU A 390 17.57 8.08 18.81
CA LEU A 390 18.29 8.19 17.54
C LEU A 390 19.56 9.03 17.74
N VAL A 391 20.70 8.57 17.22
CA VAL A 391 21.95 9.33 17.33
C VAL A 391 21.83 10.65 16.56
N PRO A 392 22.08 11.83 17.19
CA PRO A 392 21.89 13.12 16.52
C PRO A 392 22.73 13.30 15.25
N SER A 393 23.99 12.84 15.25
CA SER A 393 24.86 12.94 14.08
C SER A 393 24.36 12.10 12.90
N PHE A 394 23.73 10.96 13.15
CA PHE A 394 23.08 10.14 12.13
C PHE A 394 21.86 10.86 11.54
N GLY A 395 21.02 11.45 12.38
CA GLY A 395 19.87 12.23 11.92
C GLY A 395 20.25 13.49 11.14
N LEU A 396 21.32 14.19 11.54
CA LEU A 396 21.86 15.35 10.84
C LEU A 396 22.46 14.97 9.47
N ARG A 397 23.25 13.90 9.41
CA ARG A 397 23.87 13.39 8.16
C ARG A 397 22.83 13.14 7.06
N HIS A 398 21.68 12.59 7.44
CA HIS A 398 20.60 12.22 6.53
C HIS A 398 19.49 13.28 6.43
N GLY A 399 19.69 14.46 7.02
CA GLY A 399 18.80 15.60 6.86
C GLY A 399 17.45 15.51 7.58
N LEU A 400 17.28 14.62 8.57
CA LEU A 400 16.00 14.41 9.27
C LEU A 400 15.44 15.69 9.89
N HIS A 401 16.31 16.54 10.45
CA HIS A 401 15.92 17.76 11.17
C HIS A 401 15.34 18.85 10.25
N ASN A 402 15.75 18.87 8.98
CA ASN A 402 15.32 19.87 7.99
C ASN A 402 14.42 19.26 6.90
N PHE A 403 14.03 17.99 7.06
CA PHE A 403 13.25 17.28 6.07
C PHE A 403 11.79 17.75 6.06
N ASP A 404 11.41 18.41 4.96
CA ASP A 404 10.03 18.75 4.65
C ASP A 404 9.57 17.91 3.45
N PRO A 405 8.63 16.96 3.68
CA PRO A 405 8.30 15.93 2.71
C PRO A 405 7.70 16.55 1.44
N PRO A 406 8.08 16.04 0.26
CA PRO A 406 7.43 16.43 -0.97
C PRO A 406 5.96 15.98 -0.97
N GLN A 407 5.16 16.57 -1.85
CA GLN A 407 3.79 16.15 -2.10
C GLN A 407 3.76 14.68 -2.56
N ARG A 408 2.85 13.87 -1.99
CA ARG A 408 2.85 12.41 -2.18
C ARG A 408 2.01 11.96 -3.38
N ALA A 409 0.92 12.67 -3.65
CA ALA A 409 -0.01 12.41 -4.75
C ALA A 409 0.06 13.53 -5.80
N PRO A 410 -0.56 13.38 -6.99
CA PRO A 410 -0.66 14.49 -7.93
C PRO A 410 -1.40 15.66 -7.29
N ARG A 411 -1.15 16.87 -7.81
CA ARG A 411 -1.72 18.07 -7.22
C ARG A 411 -3.18 18.24 -7.62
N VAL A 412 -4.03 18.47 -6.64
CA VAL A 412 -5.44 18.85 -6.84
C VAL A 412 -5.71 20.26 -6.30
N ALA A 413 -6.86 20.82 -6.67
CA ALA A 413 -7.20 22.20 -6.33
C ALA A 413 -7.38 22.38 -4.81
N GLU A 414 -8.16 21.53 -4.16
CA GLU A 414 -8.51 21.69 -2.75
C GLU A 414 -7.58 20.91 -1.80
N PRO A 415 -7.18 21.49 -0.65
CA PRO A 415 -6.32 20.82 0.34
C PRO A 415 -6.96 19.58 0.99
N GLY A 416 -8.27 19.59 1.22
CA GLY A 416 -9.03 18.47 1.76
C GLY A 416 -9.03 17.30 0.79
N ARG A 417 -9.26 17.55 -0.51
CA ARG A 417 -9.09 16.54 -1.56
C ARG A 417 -7.64 16.08 -1.67
N GLN A 418 -6.67 16.99 -1.56
CA GLN A 418 -5.25 16.63 -1.56
C GLN A 418 -4.92 15.67 -0.41
N HIS A 419 -5.50 15.85 0.78
CA HIS A 419 -5.31 14.95 1.92
C HIS A 419 -5.80 13.53 1.63
N LEU A 420 -6.96 13.40 0.99
CA LEU A 420 -7.50 12.09 0.62
C LEU A 420 -6.65 11.41 -0.45
N TRP A 421 -6.28 12.14 -1.51
CA TRP A 421 -5.39 11.60 -2.55
C TRP A 421 -4.03 11.18 -1.98
N GLU A 422 -3.42 11.99 -1.12
CA GLU A 422 -2.18 11.59 -0.45
C GLU A 422 -2.36 10.36 0.44
N SER A 423 -3.52 10.19 1.08
CA SER A 423 -3.83 9.01 1.90
C SER A 423 -4.00 7.74 1.05
N VAL A 424 -4.66 7.83 -0.11
CA VAL A 424 -4.79 6.72 -1.08
C VAL A 424 -3.41 6.24 -1.55
N TYR A 425 -2.56 7.18 -1.96
CA TYR A 425 -1.18 6.90 -2.38
C TYR A 425 -0.31 6.42 -1.21
N ASP A 426 -0.59 6.88 0.02
CA ASP A 426 0.12 6.41 1.20
C ASP A 426 -0.17 4.94 1.48
N LEU A 427 -1.45 4.59 1.54
CA LEU A 427 -1.90 3.21 1.73
C LEU A 427 -1.41 2.31 0.59
N ALA A 428 -1.44 2.78 -0.67
CA ALA A 428 -0.97 1.99 -1.81
C ALA A 428 0.51 1.60 -1.68
N ALA A 429 1.31 2.32 -0.89
CA ALA A 429 2.70 1.94 -0.62
C ALA A 429 2.79 0.70 0.28
N PHE A 430 1.88 0.56 1.25
CA PHE A 430 1.78 -0.57 2.17
C PHE A 430 1.05 -1.76 1.54
N GLU A 431 -0.06 -1.48 0.85
CA GLU A 431 -0.80 -2.48 0.10
C GLU A 431 0.06 -3.07 -1.01
N ASN A 432 -0.13 -4.37 -1.26
CA ASN A 432 0.73 -5.15 -2.15
C ASN A 432 2.23 -5.06 -1.79
N GLY A 433 2.52 -4.93 -0.49
CA GLY A 433 3.87 -4.91 0.06
C GLY A 433 4.61 -6.25 -0.10
N PRO A 434 5.87 -6.33 0.36
CA PRO A 434 6.76 -7.47 0.08
C PRO A 434 6.24 -8.82 0.59
N LEU A 435 5.46 -8.86 1.68
CA LEU A 435 4.87 -10.13 2.15
C LEU A 435 3.67 -10.58 1.31
N TYR A 436 2.78 -9.67 0.91
CA TYR A 436 1.67 -10.00 0.03
C TYR A 436 2.18 -10.61 -1.29
N ARG A 437 3.30 -10.10 -1.81
CA ARG A 437 3.94 -10.63 -3.01
C ARG A 437 4.57 -12.02 -2.82
N ARG A 438 4.62 -12.58 -1.60
CA ARG A 438 5.11 -13.95 -1.35
C ARG A 438 3.99 -14.98 -1.30
N LEU A 439 2.77 -14.52 -1.07
CA LEU A 439 1.61 -15.38 -0.99
C LEU A 439 1.41 -16.08 -2.33
N SER A 440 0.98 -17.33 -2.28
CA SER A 440 0.64 -18.10 -3.47
C SER A 440 -0.61 -17.57 -4.20
N ALA A 441 -1.49 -16.86 -3.49
CA ALA A 441 -2.69 -16.25 -4.04
C ALA A 441 -2.45 -14.79 -4.44
N ASP A 442 -3.03 -14.37 -5.57
CA ASP A 442 -2.99 -13.00 -6.08
C ASP A 442 -3.97 -12.11 -5.31
N PHE A 443 -3.45 -11.11 -4.59
CA PHE A 443 -4.25 -10.13 -3.86
C PHE A 443 -4.67 -8.98 -4.77
N ARG A 444 -5.99 -8.77 -4.88
CA ARG A 444 -6.58 -7.70 -5.69
C ARG A 444 -7.40 -6.76 -4.81
N TYR A 445 -7.39 -5.49 -5.17
CA TYR A 445 -8.03 -4.42 -4.39
C TYR A 445 -9.09 -3.68 -5.20
N PRO A 446 -10.34 -4.19 -5.29
CA PRO A 446 -11.41 -3.56 -6.06
C PRO A 446 -11.64 -2.09 -5.72
N LEU A 447 -11.51 -1.70 -4.44
CA LEU A 447 -11.74 -0.33 -4.02
C LEU A 447 -10.66 0.67 -4.50
N TYR A 448 -9.55 0.19 -5.06
CA TYR A 448 -8.59 1.01 -5.82
C TYR A 448 -8.97 1.18 -7.30
N PHE A 449 -10.14 0.70 -7.74
CA PHE A 449 -10.61 0.96 -9.09
C PHE A 449 -10.68 2.46 -9.34
N ARG A 450 -9.82 2.96 -10.24
CA ARG A 450 -9.59 4.41 -10.40
C ARG A 450 -10.88 5.21 -10.62
N PRO A 451 -11.84 4.79 -11.47
CA PRO A 451 -13.12 5.46 -11.60
C PRO A 451 -13.89 5.62 -10.28
N LEU A 452 -13.94 4.58 -9.45
CA LEU A 452 -14.59 4.62 -8.13
C LEU A 452 -13.86 5.58 -7.19
N VAL A 453 -12.52 5.56 -7.18
CA VAL A 453 -11.71 6.48 -6.38
C VAL A 453 -11.93 7.94 -6.84
N GLU A 454 -11.87 8.20 -8.14
CA GLU A 454 -12.13 9.53 -8.71
C GLU A 454 -13.52 10.04 -8.34
N PHE A 455 -14.55 9.22 -8.51
CA PHE A 455 -15.93 9.53 -8.14
C PHE A 455 -16.01 9.89 -6.65
N MET A 456 -15.62 8.97 -5.76
CA MET A 456 -15.72 9.18 -4.33
C MET A 456 -14.95 10.41 -3.86
N LEU A 457 -13.71 10.62 -4.36
CA LEU A 457 -12.89 11.75 -3.92
C LEU A 457 -13.37 13.11 -4.45
N ASN A 458 -14.16 13.12 -5.53
CA ASN A 458 -14.77 14.34 -6.07
C ASN A 458 -16.05 14.79 -5.36
N LEU A 459 -16.75 13.89 -4.66
CA LEU A 459 -17.96 14.22 -3.90
C LEU A 459 -17.73 15.29 -2.82
N ASP A 460 -18.80 16.03 -2.46
CA ASP A 460 -18.80 16.83 -1.23
C ASP A 460 -18.59 15.88 -0.05
N PHE A 461 -17.80 16.33 0.93
CA PHE A 461 -17.51 15.48 2.08
C PHE A 461 -18.78 15.02 2.79
N ARG A 462 -19.91 15.75 2.73
CA ARG A 462 -21.19 15.34 3.33
C ARG A 462 -21.75 14.04 2.80
N GLU A 463 -21.46 13.70 1.55
CA GLU A 463 -21.90 12.45 0.93
C GLU A 463 -21.04 11.27 1.39
N ARG A 464 -19.74 11.48 1.58
CA ARG A 464 -18.86 10.46 2.17
C ARG A 464 -19.06 10.34 3.69
N ARG A 465 -19.06 11.48 4.38
CA ARG A 465 -19.05 11.61 5.84
C ARG A 465 -19.96 12.74 6.32
N GLY A 466 -20.83 12.42 7.27
CA GLY A 466 -21.62 13.41 8.01
C GLY A 466 -20.88 13.97 9.21
N ILE A 467 -21.51 14.93 9.91
CA ILE A 467 -21.00 15.46 11.18
C ILE A 467 -20.99 14.37 12.27
N THR A 468 -21.98 13.47 12.25
CA THR A 468 -22.24 12.46 13.28
C THR A 468 -22.06 11.02 12.80
N GLY A 469 -21.70 10.79 11.54
CA GLY A 469 -21.59 9.44 10.96
C GLY A 469 -20.62 9.40 9.80
N ASP A 470 -20.02 8.23 9.57
CA ASP A 470 -19.08 7.96 8.48
C ASP A 470 -19.72 7.15 7.36
N ARG A 471 -19.02 7.04 6.23
CA ARG A 471 -19.36 6.15 5.10
C ARG A 471 -20.83 6.25 4.65
N ARG A 472 -21.38 7.47 4.61
CA ARG A 472 -22.82 7.73 4.43
C ARG A 472 -23.35 7.19 3.12
N LEU A 473 -22.74 7.56 1.99
CA LEU A 473 -23.17 7.08 0.68
C LEU A 473 -23.09 5.55 0.59
N GLN A 474 -22.01 4.94 1.06
CA GLN A 474 -21.86 3.49 1.07
C GLN A 474 -22.95 2.79 1.89
N ARG A 475 -23.29 3.30 3.07
CA ARG A 475 -24.35 2.73 3.92
C ARG A 475 -25.74 2.85 3.27
N ARG A 476 -26.07 4.01 2.66
CA ARG A 476 -27.35 4.20 1.96
C ARG A 476 -27.45 3.29 0.74
N ALA A 477 -26.43 3.35 -0.13
CA ALA A 477 -26.43 2.68 -1.42
C ALA A 477 -26.32 1.15 -1.35
N LEU A 478 -25.88 0.59 -0.22
CA LEU A 478 -25.74 -0.87 -0.02
C LEU A 478 -26.73 -1.43 1.00
N GLY A 479 -27.78 -0.69 1.33
CA GLY A 479 -28.83 -1.14 2.25
C GLY A 479 -29.53 -2.43 1.81
N ASP A 480 -29.53 -2.69 0.50
CA ASP A 480 -30.09 -3.90 -0.14
C ASP A 480 -29.10 -5.07 -0.20
N ARG A 481 -27.79 -4.83 -0.01
CA ARG A 481 -26.73 -5.85 -0.13
C ARG A 481 -26.14 -6.29 1.20
N LEU A 482 -26.32 -5.51 2.26
CA LEU A 482 -25.66 -5.71 3.55
C LEU A 482 -26.69 -5.83 4.68
N PRO A 483 -26.46 -6.71 5.67
CA PRO A 483 -27.36 -6.81 6.81
C PRO A 483 -27.22 -5.58 7.73
N GLU A 484 -28.31 -5.25 8.43
CA GLU A 484 -28.38 -4.10 9.35
C GLU A 484 -27.25 -4.08 10.39
N ALA A 485 -26.83 -5.26 10.87
CA ALA A 485 -25.72 -5.40 11.81
C ALA A 485 -24.39 -4.82 11.27
N ILE A 486 -24.15 -4.95 9.96
CA ILE A 486 -22.96 -4.39 9.30
C ILE A 486 -23.16 -2.90 8.99
N LEU A 487 -24.36 -2.52 8.55
CA LEU A 487 -24.73 -1.14 8.22
C LEU A 487 -24.75 -0.19 9.43
N THR A 488 -24.83 -0.71 10.65
CA THR A 488 -24.82 0.09 11.89
C THR A 488 -23.52 -0.06 12.69
N ARG A 489 -22.61 -0.92 12.23
CA ARG A 489 -21.32 -1.16 12.89
C ARG A 489 -20.47 0.11 12.92
N THR A 490 -19.94 0.41 14.11
CA THR A 490 -19.03 1.54 14.37
C THR A 490 -17.69 1.11 15.00
N SER A 491 -17.57 -0.13 15.45
CA SER A 491 -16.34 -0.72 15.99
C SER A 491 -15.46 -1.36 14.89
N LYS A 492 -14.16 -1.49 15.13
CA LYS A 492 -13.21 -2.21 14.27
C LYS A 492 -12.22 -2.97 15.15
N GLY A 493 -11.94 -4.23 14.84
CA GLY A 493 -10.93 -5.00 15.56
C GLY A 493 -9.51 -4.48 15.35
N SER A 494 -8.61 -4.78 16.29
CA SER A 494 -7.19 -4.47 16.20
C SER A 494 -6.33 -5.62 16.68
N ALA A 495 -5.40 -6.06 15.82
CA ALA A 495 -4.36 -7.04 16.14
C ALA A 495 -3.12 -6.41 16.81
N GLN A 496 -3.16 -5.12 17.16
CA GLN A 496 -2.02 -4.41 17.75
C GLN A 496 -1.71 -4.93 19.16
N GLU A 497 -2.72 -4.98 20.03
CA GLU A 497 -2.54 -5.40 21.43
C GLU A 497 -1.95 -6.81 21.55
N LEU A 498 -2.44 -7.74 20.72
CA LEU A 498 -1.93 -9.11 20.67
C LEU A 498 -0.43 -9.13 20.35
N ARG A 499 0.02 -8.35 19.36
CA ARG A 499 1.44 -8.30 18.96
C ARG A 499 2.31 -7.65 20.03
N GLU A 500 1.85 -6.55 20.61
CA GLU A 500 2.55 -5.86 21.70
C GLU A 500 2.78 -6.81 22.87
N ARG A 501 1.73 -7.51 23.29
CA ARG A 501 1.81 -8.52 24.36
C ARG A 501 2.82 -9.61 24.05
N HIS A 502 2.75 -10.23 22.87
CA HIS A 502 3.68 -11.29 22.46
C HIS A 502 5.14 -10.82 22.41
N LEU A 503 5.39 -9.57 22.00
CA LEU A 503 6.75 -9.01 21.98
C LEU A 503 7.25 -8.78 23.42
N MET A 504 6.42 -8.20 24.28
CA MET A 504 6.78 -7.88 25.67
C MET A 504 7.02 -9.15 26.52
N GLU A 505 6.27 -10.22 26.28
CA GLU A 505 6.42 -11.51 26.98
C GLU A 505 7.63 -12.32 26.48
N SER A 506 8.23 -11.96 25.34
CA SER A 506 9.29 -12.75 24.72
C SER A 506 10.68 -12.42 25.25
N ASP A 507 11.27 -13.32 26.04
CA ASP A 507 12.68 -13.24 26.46
C ASP A 507 13.64 -13.18 25.26
N ARG A 508 13.28 -13.89 24.19
CA ARG A 508 14.03 -13.90 22.94
C ARG A 508 14.02 -12.53 22.26
N TRP A 509 12.86 -11.86 22.20
CA TRP A 509 12.78 -10.49 21.70
C TRP A 509 13.67 -9.56 22.52
N TYR A 510 13.55 -9.61 23.84
CA TYR A 510 14.34 -8.77 24.73
C TYR A 510 15.85 -8.98 24.53
N ALA A 511 16.30 -10.24 24.46
CA ALA A 511 17.69 -10.56 24.19
C ALA A 511 18.16 -10.02 22.83
N LEU A 512 17.35 -10.14 21.77
CA LEU A 512 17.69 -9.60 20.44
C LEU A 512 17.77 -8.07 20.42
N MET A 513 16.96 -7.37 21.22
CA MET A 513 16.99 -5.91 21.27
C MET A 513 18.12 -5.37 22.15
N THR A 514 18.60 -6.13 23.13
CA THR A 514 19.58 -5.66 24.13
C THR A 514 20.99 -6.23 23.95
N GLN A 515 21.13 -7.45 23.45
CA GLN A 515 22.43 -8.11 23.27
C GLN A 515 23.00 -7.79 21.89
N ASN A 516 24.00 -6.90 21.87
CA ASN A 516 24.72 -6.49 20.66
C ASN A 516 23.80 -6.01 19.51
N PRO A 517 22.90 -5.02 19.77
CA PRO A 517 21.95 -4.54 18.76
C PRO A 517 22.67 -3.94 17.55
N ARG A 518 22.25 -4.37 16.35
CA ARG A 518 22.84 -3.97 15.06
C ARG A 518 22.64 -2.50 14.74
N ILE A 519 21.51 -1.91 15.13
CA ILE A 519 21.26 -0.47 15.00
C ILE A 519 22.21 0.38 15.88
N VAL A 520 22.64 -0.15 17.04
CA VAL A 520 23.61 0.52 17.93
C VAL A 520 25.03 0.33 17.41
N GLN A 521 25.39 -0.88 16.99
CA GLN A 521 26.73 -1.16 16.41
C GLN A 521 27.02 -0.31 15.16
N ARG A 522 25.98 0.05 14.41
CA ARG A 522 26.08 0.94 13.24
C ARG A 522 26.07 2.43 13.60
N GLY A 523 25.94 2.77 14.88
CA GLY A 523 25.86 4.16 15.35
C GLY A 523 24.58 4.88 14.94
N TRP A 524 23.50 4.14 14.66
CA TRP A 524 22.20 4.72 14.30
C TRP A 524 21.36 5.05 15.54
N ALA A 525 21.45 4.20 16.58
CA ALA A 525 20.80 4.37 17.87
C ALA A 525 21.81 4.48 19.02
N ASP A 526 21.49 5.32 20.01
CA ASP A 526 22.25 5.47 21.24
C ASP A 526 22.02 4.24 22.14
N ALA A 527 23.10 3.65 22.64
CA ALA A 527 23.06 2.38 23.36
C ALA A 527 22.25 2.44 24.66
N GLU A 528 22.44 3.50 25.45
CA GLU A 528 21.81 3.65 26.76
C GLU A 528 20.31 3.95 26.60
N LYS A 529 19.99 4.90 25.73
CA LYS A 529 18.60 5.29 25.48
C LYS A 529 17.80 4.18 24.81
N TRP A 530 18.40 3.46 23.86
CA TRP A 530 17.76 2.30 23.24
C TRP A 530 17.43 1.23 24.29
N ARG A 531 18.41 0.89 25.16
CA ARG A 531 18.19 -0.08 26.22
C ARG A 531 17.08 0.37 27.18
N ALA A 532 17.10 1.63 27.62
CA ALA A 532 16.06 2.18 28.49
C ALA A 532 14.67 2.13 27.84
N LEU A 533 14.56 2.40 26.55
CA LEU A 533 13.30 2.29 25.81
C LEU A 533 12.80 0.84 25.76
N VAL A 534 13.68 -0.11 25.47
CA VAL A 534 13.34 -1.55 25.44
C VAL A 534 12.93 -2.05 26.82
N ASP A 535 13.63 -1.65 27.88
CA ASP A 535 13.30 -2.00 29.27
C ASP A 535 11.91 -1.46 29.67
N ARG A 536 11.59 -0.22 29.30
CA ARG A 536 10.25 0.36 29.49
C ARG A 536 9.19 -0.38 28.69
N ALA A 537 9.49 -0.74 27.44
CA ALA A 537 8.57 -1.48 26.60
C ALA A 537 8.24 -2.85 27.18
N ARG A 538 9.23 -3.57 27.72
CA ARG A 538 9.06 -4.89 28.35
C ARG A 538 8.01 -4.91 29.47
N VAL A 539 7.86 -3.80 30.19
CA VAL A 539 6.88 -3.66 31.29
C VAL A 539 5.62 -2.88 30.89
N GLY A 540 5.41 -2.64 29.60
CA GLY A 540 4.26 -1.88 29.10
C GLY A 540 4.32 -0.37 29.36
N ALA A 541 5.47 0.16 29.80
CA ALA A 541 5.67 1.57 30.16
C ALA A 541 6.22 2.44 29.01
N SER A 542 6.21 1.95 27.77
CA SER A 542 6.60 2.70 26.57
C SER A 542 5.39 3.11 25.73
N GLU A 543 5.45 4.30 25.13
CA GLU A 543 4.57 4.61 23.99
C GLU A 543 5.02 3.74 22.81
N TYR A 544 4.16 2.82 22.37
CA TYR A 544 4.38 1.97 21.18
C TYR A 544 4.27 2.82 19.90
N SER A 545 5.21 3.74 19.73
CA SER A 545 5.26 4.65 18.59
C SER A 545 5.62 3.90 17.32
N ALA A 546 5.13 4.38 16.17
CA ALA A 546 5.50 3.83 14.87
C ALA A 546 7.03 3.83 14.65
N ALA A 547 7.73 4.83 15.19
CA ALA A 547 9.20 4.90 15.12
C ALA A 547 9.86 3.73 15.88
N PHE A 548 9.36 3.40 17.08
CA PHE A 548 9.89 2.27 17.84
C PHE A 548 9.62 0.93 17.14
N VAL A 549 8.42 0.73 16.60
CA VAL A 549 8.07 -0.47 15.83
C VAL A 549 8.99 -0.62 14.60
N ASN A 550 9.22 0.45 13.86
CA ASN A 550 10.10 0.44 12.69
C ASN A 550 11.58 0.20 13.06
N ALA A 551 12.02 0.66 14.23
CA ALA A 551 13.35 0.37 14.75
C ALA A 551 13.50 -1.12 15.12
N ILE A 552 12.49 -1.72 15.78
CA ILE A 552 12.46 -3.17 16.05
C ILE A 552 12.51 -3.96 14.73
N GLN A 553 11.70 -3.58 13.75
CA GLN A 553 11.70 -4.20 12.41
C GLN A 553 13.08 -4.10 11.75
N THR A 554 13.72 -2.93 11.81
CA THR A 554 15.08 -2.72 11.29
C THR A 554 16.10 -3.62 11.97
N GLU A 555 16.08 -3.69 13.30
CA GLU A 555 17.00 -4.53 14.08
C GLU A 555 16.85 -6.02 13.72
N LEU A 556 15.61 -6.51 13.68
CA LEU A 556 15.33 -7.89 13.29
C LEU A 556 15.74 -8.16 11.85
N TRP A 557 15.52 -7.21 10.94
CA TRP A 557 15.86 -7.33 9.52
C TRP A 557 17.36 -7.36 9.28
N LEU A 558 18.14 -6.52 9.96
CA LEU A 558 19.61 -6.56 9.89
C LEU A 558 20.16 -7.91 10.33
N ARG A 559 19.61 -8.46 11.42
CA ARG A 559 19.98 -9.81 11.89
C ARG A 559 19.57 -10.91 10.91
N ALA A 560 18.43 -10.74 10.23
CA ALA A 560 18.00 -11.66 9.18
C ALA A 560 18.97 -11.64 8.01
N LEU A 561 19.33 -10.46 7.53
CA LEU A 561 20.24 -10.25 6.41
C LEU A 561 21.60 -10.90 6.64
N GLU A 562 22.11 -10.88 7.88
CA GLU A 562 23.39 -11.52 8.26
C GLU A 562 23.36 -13.06 8.21
N ARG A 563 22.17 -13.68 8.24
CA ARG A 563 21.99 -15.14 8.26
C ARG A 563 21.50 -15.72 6.94
N VAL A 564 21.16 -14.86 5.98
CA VAL A 564 20.64 -15.28 4.68
C VAL A 564 21.81 -15.71 3.80
N ASP A 565 21.85 -16.99 3.44
CA ASP A 565 22.63 -17.45 2.29
C ASP A 565 22.11 -16.75 1.02
N ALA A 566 22.98 -16.48 0.05
CA ALA A 566 22.60 -15.80 -1.20
C ALA A 566 21.30 -16.41 -1.77
N PRO A 567 20.33 -15.58 -2.22
CA PRO A 567 19.08 -16.10 -2.77
C PRO A 567 19.37 -17.12 -3.88
N PRO A 568 18.53 -18.14 -4.07
CA PRO A 568 18.74 -19.12 -5.14
C PRO A 568 18.85 -18.39 -6.48
N PRO A 569 19.84 -18.75 -7.33
CA PRO A 569 20.08 -18.05 -8.58
C PRO A 569 18.87 -18.15 -9.51
N VAL A 570 18.50 -17.02 -10.10
CA VAL A 570 17.46 -16.94 -11.15
C VAL A 570 18.13 -17.06 -12.51
N ASN A 571 17.77 -18.11 -13.26
CA ASN A 571 18.29 -18.31 -14.62
C ASN A 571 17.56 -17.37 -15.60
N LEU A 572 18.26 -16.32 -16.05
CA LEU A 572 17.74 -15.41 -17.06
C LEU A 572 17.84 -16.02 -18.45
N VAL A 573 16.79 -15.87 -19.26
CA VAL A 573 16.70 -16.39 -20.62
C VAL A 573 16.44 -15.27 -21.63
N ALA A 574 16.94 -15.46 -22.86
CA ALA A 574 16.81 -14.49 -23.94
C ALA A 574 15.44 -14.53 -24.63
#